data_AF-A0A3N5Z6Z5-F1
#
_entry.id   AF-A0A3N5Z6Z5-F1
#
_cell.length_a   1.000
_cell.length_b   1.000
_cell.length_c   1.000
_cell.angle_alpha   90.00
_cell.angle_beta   90.00
_cell.angle_gamma   90.00
#
_symmetry.space_group_name_H-M   'P 1'
#
loop_
_entity.id
_entity.type
_entity.pdbx_description
1 polymer ?
#
loop_
_entity_poly.entity_id
_entity_poly.type
_entity_poly.pdbx_seq_one_letter_code
_entity_poly.pdbx_strand_id
1 'polypeptide(L)'
;ADYAGKDVAGKIVLGSGAVGGVFATGVNQRGAAGALGTGSSGVSSNTPGYTMDQIGWSSVSPLPDKGGFGFALSLRQFLELRGLIDRGEKVVVRAHVRARNHPSRMNVVSAAIPGSDPAAGEMILVAHAFETIATPGANDNCTGVGTILEVGRALARLIRDGDLPRPRRTIRFVWGPEISGTTQFMYKHPELQDKLLVALNFDMTGANPKTTDAYLRMKLTPDSRPSYLNDLIESLLRFVDQTEIRTQEGANAVFNYRLSPVATITSGSDHSVFNNGGIPAMQFNYWGDNFYHSSGDRADQADATELKRVAFTAGATMAYLSTAGAAQARDLAWESAGNGQKWIAEVTRHAAGLLGNDAATLHEEHKAAQTKVAGAFGRAKGSVDSVLALAREPEVAASVKSLVASLEAVRDTNAKLLETLYRERASAVGVKPVAMGLTEKEREYSLLVPRRLFKVYSPEAQKRTAAPGGGRGGGRPQFTPGAPVPRRLPGAASSEVANFIDGTRSILDIYQAVRAECGNLVVGDDDNKFAYALSREAADVDLELVAAAIQNLEKGGAVEVVKLPPPKPVGKKK
;
A
#
# COMPACT_ATOMS: atom_id res chain seq x y z
N ALA A 1 -5.45 -22.53 -25.32
CA ALA A 1 -4.71 -23.36 -26.29
C ALA A 1 -4.20 -24.65 -25.66
N ASP A 2 -3.60 -24.60 -24.47
CA ASP A 2 -2.82 -25.69 -23.83
C ASP A 2 -3.53 -27.04 -23.62
N TYR A 3 -4.87 -27.06 -23.61
CA TYR A 3 -5.69 -28.27 -23.45
C TYR A 3 -6.35 -28.75 -24.74
N ALA A 4 -6.11 -28.09 -25.88
CA ALA A 4 -6.69 -28.51 -27.16
C ALA A 4 -6.24 -29.93 -27.52
N GLY A 5 -7.19 -30.81 -27.84
CA GLY A 5 -6.94 -32.21 -28.17
C GLY A 5 -6.51 -33.11 -27.00
N LYS A 6 -6.50 -32.61 -25.75
CA LYS A 6 -6.08 -33.38 -24.57
C LYS A 6 -7.29 -33.88 -23.78
N ASP A 7 -7.42 -35.19 -23.63
CA ASP A 7 -8.34 -35.80 -22.66
C ASP A 7 -7.68 -35.84 -21.27
N VAL A 8 -8.24 -35.07 -20.33
CA VAL A 8 -7.73 -34.91 -18.96
C VAL A 8 -8.71 -35.41 -17.89
N ALA A 9 -9.89 -35.88 -18.28
CA ALA A 9 -10.91 -36.31 -17.32
C ALA A 9 -10.41 -37.50 -16.48
N GLY A 10 -10.58 -37.42 -15.15
CA GLY A 10 -10.11 -38.45 -14.21
C GLY A 10 -8.59 -38.60 -14.10
N LYS A 11 -7.79 -37.79 -14.81
CA LYS A 11 -6.32 -37.80 -14.79
C LYS A 11 -5.76 -36.71 -13.87
N ILE A 12 -4.47 -36.79 -13.59
CA ILE A 12 -3.73 -35.74 -12.88
C ILE A 12 -3.06 -34.85 -13.92
N VAL A 13 -3.30 -33.54 -13.86
CA VAL A 13 -2.72 -32.58 -14.82
C VAL A 13 -1.43 -31.97 -14.27
N LEU A 14 -0.40 -31.89 -15.11
CA LEU A 14 0.87 -31.21 -14.82
C LEU A 14 0.93 -29.89 -15.59
N GLY A 15 1.18 -28.77 -14.90
CA GLY A 15 1.29 -27.45 -15.52
C GLY A 15 2.48 -26.66 -15.00
N SER A 16 3.05 -25.81 -15.87
CA SER A 16 4.22 -24.98 -15.55
C SER A 16 3.91 -23.73 -14.72
N GLY A 17 2.63 -23.47 -14.41
CA GLY A 17 2.20 -22.33 -13.59
C GLY A 17 1.94 -22.70 -12.13
N ALA A 18 1.43 -21.74 -11.36
CA ALA A 18 0.96 -21.97 -9.99
C ALA A 18 -0.18 -23.01 -9.96
N VAL A 19 -0.15 -23.93 -9.00
CA VAL A 19 -1.11 -25.05 -8.93
C VAL A 19 -2.56 -24.61 -8.85
N GLY A 20 -2.86 -23.46 -8.22
CA GLY A 20 -4.21 -22.90 -8.19
C GLY A 20 -4.79 -22.61 -9.59
N GLY A 21 -3.97 -22.11 -10.52
CA GLY A 21 -4.37 -21.87 -11.91
C GLY A 21 -4.56 -23.17 -12.68
N VAL A 22 -3.63 -24.12 -12.52
CA VAL A 22 -3.73 -25.46 -13.11
C VAL A 22 -5.00 -26.19 -12.61
N PHE A 23 -5.30 -26.08 -11.32
CA PHE A 23 -6.49 -26.65 -10.71
C PHE A 23 -7.78 -26.01 -11.25
N ALA A 24 -7.82 -24.68 -11.38
CA ALA A 24 -8.98 -23.98 -11.91
C ALA A 24 -9.36 -24.43 -13.33
N THR A 25 -8.38 -24.64 -14.21
CA THR A 25 -8.66 -25.08 -15.58
C THR A 25 -8.79 -26.61 -15.69
N GLY A 26 -7.88 -27.37 -15.10
CA GLY A 26 -7.85 -28.83 -15.22
C GLY A 26 -8.97 -29.50 -14.43
N VAL A 27 -9.05 -29.21 -13.13
CA VAL A 27 -10.01 -29.86 -12.22
C VAL A 27 -11.39 -29.21 -12.35
N ASN A 28 -11.48 -27.90 -12.10
CA ASN A 28 -12.78 -27.23 -12.03
C ASN A 28 -13.50 -27.17 -13.38
N GLN A 29 -12.80 -26.94 -14.50
CA GLN A 29 -13.45 -26.80 -15.82
C GLN A 29 -13.48 -28.10 -16.63
N ARG A 30 -12.49 -29.00 -16.46
CA ARG A 30 -12.27 -30.14 -17.38
C ARG A 30 -12.34 -31.51 -16.73
N GLY A 31 -12.62 -31.60 -15.43
CA GLY A 31 -12.87 -32.87 -14.74
C GLY A 31 -11.62 -33.71 -14.47
N ALA A 32 -10.43 -33.11 -14.47
CA ALA A 32 -9.23 -33.77 -13.93
C ALA A 32 -9.43 -34.14 -12.45
N ALA A 33 -8.80 -35.23 -12.01
CA ALA A 33 -8.86 -35.69 -10.62
C ALA A 33 -7.98 -34.85 -9.68
N GLY A 34 -6.91 -34.24 -10.19
CA GLY A 34 -6.00 -33.40 -9.41
C GLY A 34 -5.04 -32.60 -10.28
N ALA A 35 -4.32 -31.67 -9.65
CA ALA A 35 -3.41 -30.75 -10.33
C ALA A 35 -2.02 -30.73 -9.68
N LEU A 36 -0.99 -30.64 -10.52
CA LEU A 36 0.40 -30.42 -10.14
C LEU A 36 0.86 -29.13 -10.82
N GLY A 37 1.40 -28.20 -10.04
CA GLY A 37 1.92 -26.93 -10.54
C GLY A 37 3.27 -26.62 -9.91
N THR A 38 4.06 -25.75 -10.54
CA THR A 38 5.44 -25.45 -10.09
C THR A 38 5.71 -23.97 -9.82
N GLY A 39 4.73 -23.07 -10.05
CA GLY A 39 4.94 -21.63 -9.85
C GLY A 39 5.21 -21.24 -8.39
N SER A 40 6.14 -20.30 -8.19
CA SER A 40 6.44 -19.66 -6.90
C SER A 40 6.02 -18.19 -6.92
N SER A 41 5.64 -17.65 -5.76
CA SER A 41 5.29 -16.24 -5.60
C SER A 41 6.50 -15.32 -5.46
N GLY A 42 7.66 -15.84 -5.02
CA GLY A 42 8.88 -15.05 -4.77
C GLY A 42 9.75 -14.77 -5.99
N VAL A 43 9.34 -15.21 -7.18
CA VAL A 43 9.96 -14.82 -8.46
C VAL A 43 8.83 -14.40 -9.39
N SER A 44 9.05 -13.40 -10.24
CA SER A 44 8.04 -12.74 -11.11
C SER A 44 6.90 -13.68 -11.49
N SER A 45 5.66 -13.22 -11.30
CA SER A 45 4.47 -14.06 -11.25
C SER A 45 4.49 -15.14 -12.33
N ASN A 46 4.58 -16.41 -11.91
CA ASN A 46 4.70 -17.66 -12.70
C ASN A 46 6.09 -18.28 -12.87
N THR A 47 7.16 -17.70 -12.34
CA THR A 47 8.46 -18.38 -12.38
C THR A 47 8.51 -19.53 -11.35
N PRO A 48 9.11 -20.69 -11.66
CA PRO A 48 9.04 -21.88 -10.80
C PRO A 48 9.78 -21.84 -9.44
N GLY A 49 10.42 -20.71 -9.10
CA GLY A 49 11.27 -20.54 -7.92
C GLY A 49 12.65 -19.97 -8.28
N TYR A 50 13.37 -19.45 -7.29
CA TYR A 50 14.73 -18.94 -7.47
C TYR A 50 15.76 -20.08 -7.54
N THR A 51 15.48 -21.17 -6.82
CA THR A 51 16.24 -22.42 -6.90
C THR A 51 15.38 -23.54 -7.48
N MET A 52 16.05 -24.59 -7.97
CA MET A 52 15.38 -25.77 -8.54
C MET A 52 14.51 -26.55 -7.54
N ASP A 53 14.79 -26.39 -6.24
CA ASP A 53 14.21 -27.18 -5.15
C ASP A 53 13.26 -26.36 -4.26
N GLN A 54 13.13 -25.07 -4.53
CA GLN A 54 12.18 -24.19 -3.86
C GLN A 54 10.74 -24.58 -4.22
N ILE A 55 9.87 -24.62 -3.22
CA ILE A 55 8.44 -24.84 -3.38
C ILE A 55 7.72 -23.60 -2.90
N GLY A 56 6.94 -22.98 -3.77
CA GLY A 56 6.13 -21.81 -3.44
C GLY A 56 4.88 -22.15 -2.65
N TRP A 57 4.43 -21.21 -1.83
CA TRP A 57 3.11 -21.22 -1.20
C TRP A 57 2.04 -21.20 -2.28
N SER A 58 1.05 -22.07 -2.14
CA SER A 58 -0.08 -22.07 -3.05
C SER A 58 -1.30 -22.71 -2.39
N SER A 59 -2.46 -22.48 -3.00
CA SER A 59 -3.71 -23.08 -2.57
C SER A 59 -4.53 -23.50 -3.79
N VAL A 60 -5.43 -24.46 -3.56
CA VAL A 60 -6.44 -24.85 -4.55
C VAL A 60 -7.83 -24.63 -3.96
N SER A 61 -8.75 -24.19 -4.82
CA SER A 61 -10.13 -23.89 -4.45
C SER A 61 -11.08 -24.69 -5.34
N PRO A 62 -11.71 -25.76 -4.83
CA PRO A 62 -12.76 -26.45 -5.55
C PRO A 62 -14.01 -25.59 -5.73
N LEU A 63 -14.72 -25.79 -6.85
CA LEU A 63 -16.10 -25.34 -6.97
C LEU A 63 -17.01 -26.12 -5.99
N PRO A 64 -18.16 -25.56 -5.55
CA PRO A 64 -19.00 -26.15 -4.50
C PRO A 64 -19.33 -27.65 -4.68
N ASP A 65 -19.53 -28.08 -5.93
CA ASP A 65 -19.91 -29.46 -6.27
C ASP A 65 -18.76 -30.29 -6.86
N LYS A 66 -17.51 -29.81 -6.76
CA LYS A 66 -16.33 -30.49 -7.30
C LYS A 66 -15.34 -30.83 -6.20
N GLY A 67 -14.76 -32.03 -6.30
CA GLY A 67 -13.63 -32.46 -5.49
C GLY A 67 -12.33 -32.44 -6.29
N GLY A 68 -11.21 -32.55 -5.58
CA GLY A 68 -9.89 -32.70 -6.19
C GLY A 68 -8.79 -32.37 -5.20
N PHE A 69 -7.54 -32.52 -5.65
CA PHE A 69 -6.36 -32.16 -4.88
C PHE A 69 -5.36 -31.38 -5.73
N GLY A 70 -4.45 -30.67 -5.06
CA GLY A 70 -3.35 -29.96 -5.69
C GLY A 70 -2.05 -30.17 -4.94
N PHE A 71 -0.94 -30.31 -5.66
CA PHE A 71 0.40 -30.22 -5.09
C PHE A 71 1.22 -29.16 -5.81
N ALA A 72 1.87 -28.29 -5.03
CA ALA A 72 2.95 -27.45 -5.52
C ALA A 72 4.22 -28.31 -5.59
N LEU A 73 4.89 -28.30 -6.72
CA LEU A 73 6.14 -29.01 -7.01
C LEU A 73 7.28 -27.99 -7.06
N SER A 74 8.49 -28.46 -6.77
CA SER A 74 9.68 -27.72 -7.17
C SER A 74 9.88 -27.78 -8.68
N LEU A 75 10.66 -26.85 -9.23
CA LEU A 75 11.00 -26.89 -10.66
C LEU A 75 11.67 -28.20 -11.05
N ARG A 76 12.54 -28.73 -10.20
CA ARG A 76 13.20 -30.02 -10.43
C ARG A 76 12.18 -31.14 -10.59
N GLN A 77 11.25 -31.28 -9.64
CA GLN A 77 10.19 -32.29 -9.69
C GLN A 77 9.30 -32.12 -10.93
N PHE A 78 8.97 -30.87 -11.28
CA PHE A 78 8.22 -30.59 -12.50
C PHE A 78 8.96 -31.03 -13.76
N LEU A 79 10.25 -30.69 -13.91
CA LEU A 79 11.05 -31.08 -15.08
C LEU A 79 11.28 -32.59 -15.17
N GLU A 80 11.44 -33.27 -14.04
CA GLU A 80 11.52 -34.73 -14.00
C GLU A 80 10.25 -35.38 -14.54
N LEU A 81 9.08 -34.97 -14.02
CA LEU A 81 7.78 -35.49 -14.50
C LEU A 81 7.51 -35.11 -15.95
N ARG A 82 7.82 -33.87 -16.34
CA ARG A 82 7.67 -33.39 -17.70
C ARG A 82 8.58 -34.18 -18.66
N GLY A 83 9.82 -34.42 -18.29
CA GLY A 83 10.77 -35.17 -19.11
C GLY A 83 10.33 -36.61 -19.38
N LEU A 84 9.70 -37.27 -18.40
CA LEU A 84 9.08 -38.59 -18.61
C LEU A 84 7.93 -38.51 -19.64
N ILE A 85 7.04 -37.53 -19.50
CA ILE A 85 5.90 -37.33 -20.41
C ILE A 85 6.39 -36.99 -21.82
N ASP A 86 7.38 -36.10 -21.96
CA ASP A 86 7.92 -35.64 -23.24
C ASP A 86 8.63 -36.79 -24.00
N ARG A 87 9.12 -37.82 -23.30
CA ARG A 87 9.65 -39.06 -23.90
C ARG A 87 8.56 -40.08 -24.27
N GLY A 88 7.29 -39.77 -24.05
CA GLY A 88 6.17 -40.67 -24.31
C GLY A 88 5.99 -41.77 -23.27
N GLU A 89 6.62 -41.65 -22.10
CA GLU A 89 6.48 -42.64 -21.03
C GLU A 89 5.12 -42.51 -20.33
N LYS A 90 4.53 -43.65 -19.96
CA LYS A 90 3.30 -43.67 -19.16
C LYS A 90 3.63 -43.39 -17.70
N VAL A 91 3.39 -42.15 -17.26
CA VAL A 91 3.56 -41.74 -15.86
C VAL A 91 2.28 -42.05 -15.06
N VAL A 92 2.41 -42.84 -14.00
CA VAL A 92 1.34 -43.13 -13.04
C VAL A 92 1.79 -42.71 -11.66
N VAL A 93 1.03 -41.80 -11.02
CA VAL A 93 1.32 -41.31 -9.66
C VAL A 93 0.15 -41.61 -8.72
N ARG A 94 0.46 -41.79 -7.44
CA ARG A 94 -0.54 -41.97 -6.37
C ARG A 94 -0.53 -40.75 -5.46
N ALA A 95 -1.66 -40.06 -5.36
CA ALA A 95 -1.84 -38.96 -4.41
C ALA A 95 -2.40 -39.47 -3.08
N HIS A 96 -1.81 -39.02 -1.98
CA HIS A 96 -2.32 -39.30 -0.63
C HIS A 96 -2.54 -37.98 0.10
N VAL A 97 -3.81 -37.63 0.34
CA VAL A 97 -4.19 -36.35 0.96
C VAL A 97 -5.00 -36.63 2.22
N ARG A 98 -4.56 -36.06 3.34
CA ARG A 98 -5.30 -36.04 4.61
C ARG A 98 -5.51 -34.59 5.01
N ALA A 99 -6.72 -34.09 4.83
CA ALA A 99 -7.08 -32.72 5.17
C ALA A 99 -8.39 -32.72 5.97
N ARG A 100 -8.50 -31.83 6.96
CA ARG A 100 -9.71 -31.62 7.75
C ARG A 100 -9.79 -30.16 8.15
N ASN A 101 -10.98 -29.58 8.09
CA ASN A 101 -11.26 -28.29 8.71
C ASN A 101 -11.58 -28.49 10.19
N HIS A 102 -11.02 -27.64 11.04
CA HIS A 102 -11.36 -27.62 12.46
C HIS A 102 -11.62 -26.18 12.92
N PRO A 103 -12.52 -25.96 13.89
CA PRO A 103 -12.60 -24.68 14.58
C PRO A 103 -11.24 -24.33 15.22
N SER A 104 -10.81 -23.07 15.11
CA SER A 104 -9.59 -22.58 15.73
C SER A 104 -9.79 -21.16 16.26
N ARG A 105 -8.91 -20.72 17.17
CA ARG A 105 -8.86 -19.34 17.65
C ARG A 105 -7.82 -18.56 16.86
N MET A 106 -8.20 -17.38 16.38
CA MET A 106 -7.28 -16.41 15.83
C MET A 106 -6.63 -15.62 16.97
N ASN A 107 -5.38 -15.96 17.32
CA ASN A 107 -4.68 -15.28 18.39
C ASN A 107 -4.06 -13.99 17.87
N VAL A 108 -4.37 -12.88 18.54
CA VAL A 108 -3.69 -11.58 18.33
C VAL A 108 -3.08 -11.18 19.66
N VAL A 109 -1.75 -11.08 19.69
CA VAL A 109 -0.97 -10.68 20.87
C VAL A 109 -0.78 -9.16 20.81
N SER A 110 -0.94 -8.50 21.95
CA SER A 110 -0.62 -7.08 22.07
C SER A 110 0.14 -6.79 23.36
N ALA A 111 1.04 -5.82 23.31
CA ALA A 111 1.77 -5.29 24.44
C ALA A 111 1.83 -3.76 24.33
N ALA A 112 2.10 -3.07 25.44
CA ALA A 112 2.23 -1.62 25.43
C ALA A 112 3.23 -1.11 26.47
N ILE A 113 3.96 -0.06 26.12
CA ILE A 113 4.67 0.81 27.06
C ILE A 113 3.72 1.98 27.38
N PRO A 114 3.16 2.06 28.60
CA PRO A 114 2.11 3.03 28.90
C PRO A 114 2.66 4.46 28.96
N GLY A 115 1.98 5.37 28.29
CA GLY A 115 2.24 6.80 28.39
C GLY A 115 1.93 7.37 29.79
N SER A 116 2.35 8.60 30.04
CA SER A 116 1.96 9.35 31.24
C SER A 116 0.67 10.15 31.06
N ASP A 117 0.27 10.47 29.83
CA ASP A 117 -0.89 11.30 29.49
C ASP A 117 -1.88 10.53 28.61
N PRO A 118 -3.03 10.06 29.14
CA PRO A 118 -4.00 9.31 28.36
C PRO A 118 -4.72 10.13 27.27
N ALA A 119 -4.61 11.47 27.31
CA ALA A 119 -5.17 12.36 26.31
C ALA A 119 -4.18 12.67 25.16
N ALA A 120 -2.91 12.29 25.28
CA ALA A 120 -1.88 12.59 24.29
C ALA A 120 -1.93 11.69 23.03
N GLY A 121 -2.79 10.66 23.04
CA GLY A 121 -2.90 9.67 21.96
C GLY A 121 -1.95 8.48 22.13
N GLU A 122 -1.98 7.59 21.14
CA GLU A 122 -1.17 6.38 21.09
C GLU A 122 -0.47 6.23 19.74
N MET A 123 0.54 5.37 19.68
CA MET A 123 1.22 4.97 18.45
C MET A 123 1.33 3.46 18.43
N ILE A 124 1.37 2.86 17.25
CA ILE A 124 1.36 1.40 17.11
C ILE A 124 2.44 0.91 16.15
N LEU A 125 3.11 -0.17 16.56
CA LEU A 125 3.92 -1.03 15.71
C LEU A 125 3.15 -2.33 15.51
N VAL A 126 3.07 -2.79 14.26
CA VAL A 126 2.40 -4.05 13.90
C VAL A 126 3.32 -4.90 13.05
N ALA A 127 3.33 -6.20 13.32
CA ALA A 127 3.95 -7.20 12.45
C ALA A 127 3.04 -8.42 12.42
N HIS A 128 2.78 -8.97 11.23
CA HIS A 128 2.05 -10.23 11.20
C HIS A 128 2.92 -11.39 11.68
N ALA A 129 2.33 -12.24 12.52
CA ALA A 129 2.90 -13.49 13.00
C ALA A 129 2.12 -14.64 12.37
N PHE A 130 2.26 -14.76 11.05
CA PHE A 130 1.53 -15.72 10.23
C PHE A 130 2.43 -16.21 9.13
N GLU A 131 2.64 -17.53 9.09
CA GLU A 131 3.18 -18.28 7.95
C GLU A 131 2.91 -19.78 8.12
N THR A 132 3.24 -20.58 7.10
CA THR A 132 2.94 -22.03 7.09
C THR A 132 4.16 -22.90 7.37
N ILE A 133 3.96 -24.14 7.81
CA ILE A 133 5.08 -25.09 8.00
C ILE A 133 5.89 -25.30 6.71
N ALA A 134 5.23 -25.24 5.55
CA ALA A 134 5.89 -25.41 4.25
C ALA A 134 6.61 -24.14 3.76
N THR A 135 6.26 -22.98 4.32
CA THR A 135 6.85 -21.67 4.05
C THR A 135 7.25 -21.04 5.38
N PRO A 136 8.42 -21.42 5.93
CA PRO A 136 8.76 -21.18 7.33
C PRO A 136 8.73 -19.70 7.75
N GLY A 137 8.89 -18.80 6.79
CA GLY A 137 8.56 -17.40 6.99
C GLY A 137 9.60 -16.62 7.76
N ALA A 138 10.88 -16.88 7.51
CA ALA A 138 11.94 -16.24 8.25
C ALA A 138 11.97 -14.73 7.98
N ASN A 139 12.10 -14.33 6.72
CA ASN A 139 11.95 -12.95 6.33
C ASN A 139 10.48 -12.55 6.35
N ASP A 140 9.57 -13.31 5.74
CA ASP A 140 8.14 -13.06 5.75
C ASP A 140 7.43 -13.98 6.74
N ASN A 141 7.21 -13.65 8.01
CA ASN A 141 7.49 -12.37 8.65
C ASN A 141 8.13 -12.47 10.04
N CYS A 142 8.91 -13.53 10.32
CA CYS A 142 9.63 -13.63 11.60
C CYS A 142 10.60 -12.44 11.80
N THR A 143 11.16 -11.87 10.74
CA THR A 143 11.97 -10.65 10.82
C THR A 143 11.17 -9.48 11.39
N GLY A 144 9.98 -9.18 10.85
CA GLY A 144 9.13 -8.09 11.35
C GLY A 144 8.71 -8.32 12.79
N VAL A 145 8.32 -9.55 13.14
CA VAL A 145 8.00 -9.96 14.51
C VAL A 145 9.17 -9.70 15.46
N GLY A 146 10.37 -10.15 15.09
CA GLY A 146 11.59 -9.99 15.85
C GLY A 146 12.02 -8.53 16.00
N THR A 147 11.92 -7.75 14.91
CA THR A 147 12.21 -6.31 14.91
C THR A 147 11.38 -5.57 15.94
N ILE A 148 10.05 -5.71 15.92
CA ILE A 148 9.21 -4.91 16.82
C ILE A 148 9.30 -5.37 18.29
N LEU A 149 9.59 -6.66 18.52
CA LEU A 149 9.89 -7.17 19.86
C LEU A 149 11.19 -6.55 20.40
N GLU A 150 12.23 -6.48 19.59
CA GLU A 150 13.51 -5.88 19.96
C GLU A 150 13.39 -4.37 20.19
N VAL A 151 12.62 -3.66 19.37
CA VAL A 151 12.29 -2.23 19.60
C VAL A 151 11.60 -2.06 20.95
N GLY A 152 10.58 -2.86 21.25
CA GLY A 152 9.89 -2.83 22.53
C GLY A 152 10.82 -3.10 23.71
N ARG A 153 11.67 -4.12 23.61
CA ARG A 153 12.66 -4.48 24.63
C ARG A 153 13.68 -3.35 24.86
N ALA A 154 14.22 -2.77 23.80
CA ALA A 154 15.21 -1.70 23.87
C ALA A 154 14.63 -0.43 24.49
N LEU A 155 13.46 0.03 24.03
CA LEU A 155 12.79 1.21 24.59
C LEU A 155 12.43 1.02 26.07
N ALA A 156 11.82 -0.12 26.41
CA ALA A 156 11.46 -0.41 27.80
C ALA A 156 12.67 -0.42 28.73
N ARG A 157 13.81 -0.96 28.27
CA ARG A 157 15.07 -0.92 29.01
C ARG A 157 15.57 0.51 29.18
N LEU A 158 15.72 1.28 28.11
CA LEU A 158 16.25 2.65 28.15
C LEU A 158 15.40 3.57 29.03
N ILE A 159 14.07 3.40 29.00
CA ILE A 159 13.15 4.16 29.87
C ILE A 159 13.34 3.78 31.34
N ARG A 160 13.45 2.48 31.65
CA ARG A 160 13.65 2.00 33.02
C ARG A 160 15.01 2.43 33.58
N ASP A 161 16.04 2.38 32.75
CA ASP A 161 17.42 2.71 33.13
C ASP A 161 17.62 4.24 33.22
N GLY A 162 16.67 5.05 32.72
CA GLY A 162 16.68 6.52 32.81
C GLY A 162 17.35 7.24 31.63
N ASP A 163 17.83 6.50 30.64
CA ASP A 163 18.47 7.02 29.43
C ASP A 163 17.46 7.70 28.49
N LEU A 164 16.19 7.26 28.54
CA LEU A 164 15.07 7.92 27.88
C LEU A 164 14.01 8.33 28.91
N PRO A 165 13.36 9.50 28.74
CA PRO A 165 12.25 9.89 29.60
C PRO A 165 11.07 8.93 29.45
N ARG A 166 10.22 8.87 30.50
CA ARG A 166 8.93 8.18 30.39
C ARG A 166 8.13 8.80 29.24
N PRO A 167 7.56 7.99 28.33
CA PRO A 167 6.81 8.51 27.20
C PRO A 167 5.53 9.21 27.67
N ARG A 168 5.17 10.31 27.00
CA ARG A 168 3.88 10.97 27.21
C ARG A 168 2.74 10.15 26.61
N ARG A 169 2.98 9.58 25.42
CA ARG A 169 2.02 8.77 24.63
C ARG A 169 2.28 7.28 24.81
N THR A 170 1.23 6.47 24.77
CA THR A 170 1.40 5.01 24.81
C THR A 170 2.02 4.50 23.50
N ILE A 171 3.00 3.62 23.61
CA ILE A 171 3.59 2.89 22.48
C ILE A 171 3.06 1.47 22.51
N ARG A 172 2.31 1.07 21.48
CA ARG A 172 1.63 -0.22 21.38
C ARG A 172 2.31 -1.13 20.36
N PHE A 173 2.31 -2.42 20.64
CA PHE A 173 2.87 -3.47 19.78
C PHE A 173 1.79 -4.51 19.54
N VAL A 174 1.61 -4.93 18.29
CA VAL A 174 0.61 -5.94 17.89
C VAL A 174 1.24 -6.99 17.00
N TRP A 175 0.97 -8.25 17.31
CA TRP A 175 1.32 -9.43 16.52
C TRP A 175 0.07 -10.25 16.25
N GLY A 176 -0.22 -10.57 14.99
CA GLY A 176 -1.38 -11.39 14.65
C GLY A 176 -1.38 -11.85 13.20
N PRO A 177 -2.42 -12.55 12.74
CA PRO A 177 -2.53 -12.92 11.34
C PRO A 177 -2.66 -11.69 10.44
N GLU A 178 -1.93 -11.71 9.32
CA GLU A 178 -1.83 -10.56 8.41
C GLU A 178 -3.22 -10.09 7.99
N ILE A 179 -3.45 -8.78 8.11
CA ILE A 179 -4.66 -8.00 7.81
C ILE A 179 -5.88 -8.44 8.64
N SER A 180 -6.24 -9.72 8.62
CA SER A 180 -7.39 -10.30 9.32
C SER A 180 -7.28 -10.18 10.85
N GLY A 181 -6.12 -10.49 11.43
CA GLY A 181 -5.85 -10.34 12.86
C GLY A 181 -5.87 -8.87 13.27
N THR A 182 -5.16 -8.03 12.53
CA THR A 182 -5.12 -6.57 12.78
C THR A 182 -6.50 -5.93 12.64
N THR A 183 -7.30 -6.36 11.67
CA THR A 183 -8.68 -5.91 11.49
C THR A 183 -9.55 -6.32 12.70
N GLN A 184 -9.46 -7.57 13.15
CA GLN A 184 -10.19 -8.02 14.34
C GLN A 184 -9.73 -7.31 15.62
N PHE A 185 -8.44 -6.98 15.72
CA PHE A 185 -7.90 -6.16 16.80
C PHE A 185 -8.54 -4.77 16.81
N MET A 186 -8.59 -4.09 15.67
CA MET A 186 -9.22 -2.77 15.56
C MET A 186 -10.74 -2.82 15.82
N TYR A 187 -11.45 -3.88 15.40
CA TYR A 187 -12.87 -4.05 15.76
C TYR A 187 -13.08 -4.27 17.26
N LYS A 188 -12.14 -4.92 17.95
CA LYS A 188 -12.20 -5.11 19.39
C LYS A 188 -11.82 -3.84 20.17
N HIS A 189 -11.07 -2.95 19.54
CA HIS A 189 -10.55 -1.70 20.10
C HIS A 189 -10.93 -0.48 19.23
N PRO A 190 -12.23 -0.23 19.00
CA PRO A 190 -12.68 0.82 18.07
C PRO A 190 -12.26 2.22 18.52
N GLU A 191 -12.00 2.43 19.81
CA GLU A 191 -11.48 3.69 20.37
C GLU A 191 -10.10 4.05 19.83
N LEU A 192 -9.31 3.07 19.37
CA LEU A 192 -7.99 3.32 18.81
C LEU A 192 -8.05 4.05 17.47
N GLN A 193 -9.19 4.00 16.77
CA GLN A 193 -9.38 4.75 15.53
C GLN A 193 -9.19 6.26 15.73
N ASP A 194 -9.56 6.78 16.91
CA ASP A 194 -9.44 8.20 17.24
C ASP A 194 -8.16 8.56 18.00
N LYS A 195 -7.57 7.57 18.69
CA LYS A 195 -6.41 7.78 19.56
C LYS A 195 -5.08 7.58 18.87
N LEU A 196 -5.02 6.71 17.85
CA LEU A 196 -3.77 6.42 17.16
C LEU A 196 -3.36 7.61 16.30
N LEU A 197 -2.18 8.14 16.58
CA LEU A 197 -1.60 9.23 15.81
C LEU A 197 -0.91 8.71 14.55
N VAL A 198 -0.24 7.55 14.66
CA VAL A 198 0.55 6.91 13.60
C VAL A 198 0.60 5.39 13.78
N ALA A 199 0.81 4.68 12.68
CA ALA A 199 1.09 3.25 12.65
C ALA A 199 2.34 2.93 11.80
N LEU A 200 3.19 2.03 12.29
CA LEU A 200 4.30 1.46 11.52
C LEU A 200 4.10 -0.05 11.37
N ASN A 201 4.07 -0.51 10.12
CA ASN A 201 3.98 -1.92 9.77
C ASN A 201 5.36 -2.50 9.41
N PHE A 202 5.63 -3.71 9.90
CA PHE A 202 6.89 -4.40 9.76
C PHE A 202 6.62 -5.75 9.09
N ASP A 203 6.98 -5.82 7.82
CA ASP A 203 6.66 -6.93 6.93
C ASP A 203 7.90 -7.15 6.07
N MET A 204 8.62 -8.25 6.31
CA MET A 204 9.89 -8.54 5.64
C MET A 204 10.94 -7.47 5.93
N THR A 205 11.44 -7.39 7.16
CA THR A 205 12.33 -6.29 7.60
C THR A 205 13.81 -6.64 7.63
N GLY A 206 14.18 -7.84 7.19
CA GLY A 206 15.53 -8.36 7.44
C GLY A 206 16.12 -9.19 6.32
N ALA A 207 15.66 -9.06 5.07
CA ALA A 207 16.26 -9.82 3.96
C ALA A 207 17.76 -9.54 3.81
N ASN A 208 18.53 -10.58 3.52
CA ASN A 208 19.98 -10.47 3.35
C ASN A 208 20.33 -9.98 1.95
N PRO A 209 20.92 -8.77 1.79
CA PRO A 209 21.24 -8.22 0.47
C PRO A 209 22.36 -8.97 -0.26
N LYS A 210 23.06 -9.91 0.41
CA LYS A 210 24.09 -10.77 -0.23
C LYS A 210 23.50 -12.01 -0.88
N THR A 211 22.35 -12.48 -0.42
CA THR A 211 21.72 -13.73 -0.89
C THR A 211 20.36 -13.50 -1.53
N THR A 212 19.85 -12.28 -1.47
CA THR A 212 18.56 -11.87 -2.06
C THR A 212 18.73 -10.61 -2.89
N ASP A 213 17.83 -10.39 -3.84
CA ASP A 213 17.70 -9.16 -4.62
C ASP A 213 16.94 -8.07 -3.84
N ALA A 214 16.64 -8.33 -2.57
CA ALA A 214 15.78 -7.49 -1.76
C ALA A 214 16.51 -6.25 -1.22
N TYR A 215 15.77 -5.15 -1.15
CA TYR A 215 16.23 -3.89 -0.56
C TYR A 215 15.08 -3.22 0.19
N LEU A 216 15.40 -2.34 1.14
CA LEU A 216 14.36 -1.70 1.93
C LEU A 216 13.52 -0.75 1.06
N ARG A 217 12.24 -1.05 0.92
CA ARG A 217 11.24 -0.11 0.45
C ARG A 217 10.49 0.44 1.65
N MET A 218 10.65 1.73 1.90
CA MET A 218 9.81 2.44 2.85
C MET A 218 8.54 2.89 2.12
N LYS A 219 7.44 2.19 2.35
CA LYS A 219 6.15 2.58 1.76
C LYS A 219 5.56 3.72 2.60
N LEU A 220 5.35 4.87 1.96
CA LEU A 220 4.94 6.13 2.62
C LEU A 220 3.43 6.19 2.82
N THR A 221 2.89 7.09 3.63
CA THR A 221 1.43 7.22 3.73
C THR A 221 0.79 7.58 2.37
N PRO A 222 -0.45 7.12 2.10
CA PRO A 222 -1.19 7.55 0.90
C PRO A 222 -1.55 9.03 0.98
N ASP A 223 -1.92 9.64 -0.14
CA ASP A 223 -2.26 11.07 -0.22
C ASP A 223 -3.58 11.40 0.49
N SER A 224 -4.41 10.39 0.79
CA SER A 224 -5.57 10.51 1.70
C SER A 224 -5.20 10.57 3.19
N ARG A 225 -3.95 10.22 3.54
CA ARG A 225 -3.40 10.22 4.91
C ARG A 225 -2.03 10.93 4.97
N PRO A 226 -1.88 12.16 4.45
CA PRO A 226 -0.60 12.85 4.47
C PRO A 226 -0.17 13.10 5.92
N SER A 227 1.12 12.91 6.21
CA SER A 227 1.62 12.94 7.58
C SER A 227 3.10 13.30 7.66
N TYR A 228 3.46 14.04 8.71
CA TYR A 228 4.83 14.29 9.15
C TYR A 228 5.64 13.00 9.36
N LEU A 229 4.97 11.85 9.52
CA LEU A 229 5.62 10.56 9.70
C LEU A 229 6.52 10.21 8.50
N ASN A 230 6.12 10.57 7.27
CA ASN A 230 6.92 10.37 6.07
C ASN A 230 8.26 11.08 6.19
N ASP A 231 8.22 12.34 6.63
CA ASP A 231 9.36 13.24 6.69
C ASP A 231 10.31 12.87 7.84
N LEU A 232 9.76 12.47 8.99
CA LEU A 232 10.54 11.96 10.11
C LEU A 232 11.28 10.67 9.73
N ILE A 233 10.58 9.70 9.13
CA ILE A 233 11.20 8.43 8.72
C ILE A 233 12.26 8.67 7.65
N GLU A 234 11.96 9.51 6.64
CA GLU A 234 12.95 9.88 5.63
C GLU A 234 14.21 10.48 6.25
N SER A 235 14.06 11.42 7.19
CA SER A 235 15.19 12.04 7.89
C SER A 235 16.02 11.02 8.67
N LEU A 236 15.37 10.10 9.38
CA LEU A 236 16.04 9.03 10.12
C LEU A 236 16.72 8.00 9.20
N LEU A 237 16.14 7.68 8.05
CA LEU A 237 16.77 6.79 7.07
C LEU A 237 18.02 7.42 6.47
N ARG A 238 17.98 8.73 6.14
CA ARG A 238 19.17 9.47 5.70
C ARG A 238 20.26 9.51 6.77
N PHE A 239 19.87 9.70 8.04
CA PHE A 239 20.82 9.61 9.15
C PHE A 239 21.47 8.22 9.20
N VAL A 240 20.69 7.14 9.17
CA VAL A 240 21.19 5.77 9.19
C VAL A 240 22.15 5.49 8.03
N ASP A 241 21.82 5.93 6.82
CA ASP A 241 22.68 5.81 5.63
C ASP A 241 24.03 6.52 5.79
N GLN A 242 24.06 7.65 6.50
CA GLN A 242 25.26 8.44 6.76
C GLN A 242 26.07 7.94 7.98
N THR A 243 25.58 6.94 8.70
CA THR A 243 26.32 6.34 9.83
C THR A 243 27.14 5.12 9.40
N GLU A 244 28.31 4.94 10.03
CA GLU A 244 29.15 3.75 9.80
C GLU A 244 28.58 2.51 10.50
N ILE A 245 27.56 1.89 9.90
CA ILE A 245 27.04 0.59 10.33
C ILE A 245 27.78 -0.53 9.56
N ARG A 246 28.44 -1.42 10.30
CA ARG A 246 29.13 -2.60 9.76
C ARG A 246 28.33 -3.87 10.00
N THR A 247 28.55 -4.89 9.17
CA THR A 247 27.99 -6.23 9.41
C THR A 247 28.57 -6.86 10.67
N GLN A 248 28.03 -7.99 11.10
CA GLN A 248 28.56 -8.74 12.24
C GLN A 248 30.04 -9.16 12.03
N GLU A 249 30.44 -9.37 10.78
CA GLU A 249 31.81 -9.71 10.38
C GLU A 249 32.70 -8.46 10.19
N GLY A 250 32.18 -7.26 10.46
CA GLY A 250 32.91 -6.01 10.32
C GLY A 250 33.05 -5.51 8.88
N ALA A 251 32.31 -6.08 7.93
CA ALA A 251 32.30 -5.61 6.55
C ALA A 251 31.48 -4.32 6.39
N ASN A 252 31.84 -3.49 5.42
CA ASN A 252 30.98 -2.38 5.00
C ASN A 252 29.67 -2.94 4.46
N ALA A 253 28.55 -2.43 4.97
CA ALA A 253 27.21 -2.73 4.47
C ALA A 253 26.65 -1.46 3.86
N VAL A 254 26.57 -1.37 2.52
CA VAL A 254 25.88 -0.23 1.89
C VAL A 254 24.40 -0.32 2.23
N PHE A 255 23.80 0.77 2.71
CA PHE A 255 22.37 0.77 3.00
C PHE A 255 21.57 1.00 1.73
N ASN A 256 20.90 -0.04 1.23
CA ASN A 256 20.08 0.07 0.04
C ASN A 256 18.61 0.25 0.41
N TYR A 257 18.12 1.50 0.33
CA TYR A 257 16.71 1.81 0.58
C TYR A 257 16.11 2.75 -0.46
N ARG A 258 14.78 2.69 -0.63
CA ARG A 258 13.99 3.60 -1.47
C ARG A 258 12.73 4.05 -0.74
N LEU A 259 12.42 5.33 -0.84
CA LEU A 259 11.12 5.87 -0.44
C LEU A 259 10.12 5.58 -1.57
N SER A 260 9.02 4.93 -1.23
CA SER A 260 8.04 4.44 -2.20
C SER A 260 6.68 5.12 -1.95
N PRO A 261 6.44 6.34 -2.49
CA PRO A 261 5.25 7.13 -2.20
C PRO A 261 3.94 6.46 -2.64
N VAL A 262 4.01 5.63 -3.68
CA VAL A 262 2.84 4.97 -4.29
C VAL A 262 2.71 3.50 -3.92
N ALA A 263 3.69 2.91 -3.22
CA ALA A 263 3.66 1.48 -2.91
C ALA A 263 2.65 1.12 -1.81
N THR A 264 2.29 2.07 -0.95
CA THR A 264 1.31 1.87 0.14
C THR A 264 -0.12 1.72 -0.34
N ILE A 265 -0.42 2.22 -1.54
CA ILE A 265 -1.72 2.00 -2.17
C ILE A 265 -1.69 0.72 -3.02
N THR A 266 -0.59 0.41 -3.69
CA THR A 266 -0.51 -0.73 -4.62
C THR A 266 -0.22 -2.08 -3.97
N SER A 267 0.33 -2.11 -2.75
CA SER A 267 0.71 -3.32 -2.04
C SER A 267 -0.08 -3.46 -0.73
N GLY A 268 -0.62 -4.65 -0.47
CA GLY A 268 -1.43 -4.91 0.72
C GLY A 268 -0.62 -5.55 1.85
N SER A 269 -0.79 -5.04 3.08
CA SER A 269 -0.38 -5.65 4.36
C SER A 269 -1.08 -4.89 5.50
N ASP A 270 -0.68 -5.10 6.76
CA ASP A 270 -1.38 -4.55 7.94
C ASP A 270 -1.51 -3.02 7.97
N HIS A 271 -0.58 -2.28 7.36
CA HIS A 271 -0.69 -0.82 7.22
C HIS A 271 -1.98 -0.36 6.53
N SER A 272 -2.53 -1.16 5.60
CA SER A 272 -3.79 -0.86 4.90
C SER A 272 -4.98 -0.80 5.85
N VAL A 273 -4.97 -1.59 6.93
CA VAL A 273 -6.00 -1.58 7.97
C VAL A 273 -6.07 -0.18 8.59
N PHE A 274 -4.92 0.34 9.04
CA PHE A 274 -4.82 1.66 9.66
C PHE A 274 -5.17 2.81 8.69
N ASN A 275 -4.65 2.78 7.45
CA ASN A 275 -4.93 3.81 6.44
C ASN A 275 -6.43 3.89 6.11
N ASN A 276 -7.10 2.73 5.98
CA ASN A 276 -8.55 2.65 5.80
C ASN A 276 -9.29 3.25 7.01
N GLY A 277 -8.77 3.06 8.22
CA GLY A 277 -9.28 3.62 9.47
C GLY A 277 -9.11 5.13 9.65
N GLY A 278 -8.36 5.83 8.78
CA GLY A 278 -8.06 7.25 9.01
C GLY A 278 -6.71 7.53 9.66
N ILE A 279 -5.92 6.49 9.95
CA ILE A 279 -4.68 6.58 10.72
C ILE A 279 -3.51 6.56 9.75
N PRO A 280 -2.60 7.55 9.75
CA PRO A 280 -1.41 7.55 8.90
C PRO A 280 -0.54 6.33 9.19
N ALA A 281 -0.38 5.46 8.19
CA ALA A 281 0.39 4.24 8.33
C ALA A 281 1.42 4.06 7.20
N MET A 282 2.63 3.68 7.61
CA MET A 282 3.75 3.38 6.73
C MET A 282 4.22 1.93 6.91
N GLN A 283 4.99 1.41 5.96
CA GLN A 283 5.52 0.04 6.02
C GLN A 283 7.03 0.00 5.72
N PHE A 284 7.78 -0.69 6.59
CA PHE A 284 9.11 -1.20 6.25
C PHE A 284 8.96 -2.52 5.52
N ASN A 285 9.52 -2.62 4.31
CA ASN A 285 9.41 -3.82 3.49
C ASN A 285 10.62 -4.05 2.59
N TYR A 286 11.40 -5.10 2.86
CA TYR A 286 12.43 -5.62 1.96
C TYR A 286 11.77 -6.43 0.87
N TRP A 287 11.86 -5.93 -0.35
CA TRP A 287 11.14 -6.49 -1.48
C TRP A 287 12.01 -6.72 -2.68
N GLY A 288 11.56 -7.62 -3.56
CA GLY A 288 12.41 -8.33 -4.51
C GLY A 288 12.98 -9.60 -3.89
N ASP A 289 12.40 -10.08 -2.79
CA ASP A 289 12.88 -11.28 -2.09
C ASP A 289 12.57 -12.53 -2.91
N ASN A 290 13.64 -13.18 -3.36
CA ASN A 290 13.65 -14.40 -4.13
C ASN A 290 12.98 -15.59 -3.42
N PHE A 291 12.88 -15.53 -2.09
CA PHE A 291 12.37 -16.59 -1.25
C PHE A 291 10.97 -16.31 -0.70
N TYR A 292 10.38 -15.15 -1.00
CA TYR A 292 9.03 -14.76 -0.57
C TYR A 292 8.01 -15.89 -0.79
N HIS A 293 7.20 -16.16 0.25
CA HIS A 293 6.17 -17.19 0.23
C HIS A 293 6.71 -18.54 -0.28
N SER A 294 7.84 -19.01 0.22
CA SER A 294 8.40 -20.30 -0.24
C SER A 294 9.12 -21.09 0.85
N SER A 295 9.39 -22.36 0.56
CA SER A 295 10.18 -23.24 1.42
C SER A 295 11.64 -22.79 1.61
N GLY A 296 12.10 -21.85 0.79
CA GLY A 296 13.41 -21.23 0.88
C GLY A 296 13.45 -20.02 1.83
N ASP A 297 12.30 -19.53 2.31
CA ASP A 297 12.27 -18.44 3.27
C ASP A 297 12.70 -18.93 4.65
N ARG A 298 14.01 -18.82 4.90
CA ARG A 298 14.72 -19.41 6.04
C ARG A 298 15.63 -18.40 6.70
N ALA A 299 15.98 -18.65 7.96
CA ALA A 299 16.71 -17.70 8.79
C ALA A 299 18.11 -17.36 8.26
N ASP A 300 18.70 -18.22 7.43
CA ASP A 300 19.96 -17.96 6.73
C ASP A 300 19.83 -16.93 5.59
N GLN A 301 18.60 -16.60 5.18
CA GLN A 301 18.28 -15.52 4.24
C GLN A 301 18.04 -14.18 4.95
N ALA A 302 18.14 -14.13 6.28
CA ALA A 302 18.02 -12.89 7.04
C ALA A 302 19.39 -12.27 7.36
N ASP A 303 19.45 -10.94 7.42
CA ASP A 303 20.63 -10.16 7.80
C ASP A 303 20.36 -9.32 9.06
N ALA A 304 21.19 -9.52 10.08
CA ALA A 304 21.06 -8.85 11.36
C ALA A 304 21.37 -7.35 11.29
N THR A 305 22.14 -6.90 10.30
CA THR A 305 22.48 -5.50 10.07
C THR A 305 21.26 -4.75 9.55
N GLU A 306 20.55 -5.31 8.58
CA GLU A 306 19.30 -4.75 8.06
C GLU A 306 18.22 -4.70 9.14
N LEU A 307 18.04 -5.79 9.90
CA LEU A 307 17.16 -5.81 11.07
C LEU A 307 17.48 -4.69 12.08
N LYS A 308 18.77 -4.46 12.34
CA LYS A 308 19.23 -3.41 13.27
C LYS A 308 18.95 -2.01 12.73
N ARG A 309 19.10 -1.78 11.43
CA ARG A 309 18.75 -0.49 10.79
C ARG A 309 17.28 -0.19 10.95
N VAL A 310 16.42 -1.14 10.60
CA VAL A 310 14.96 -0.98 10.76
C VAL A 310 14.58 -0.78 12.22
N ALA A 311 15.13 -1.58 13.14
CA ALA A 311 14.88 -1.44 14.57
C ALA A 311 15.32 -0.07 15.12
N PHE A 312 16.48 0.44 14.70
CA PHE A 312 16.94 1.76 15.09
C PHE A 312 16.01 2.85 14.58
N THR A 313 15.67 2.86 13.29
CA THR A 313 14.77 3.86 12.69
C THR A 313 13.40 3.87 13.38
N ALA A 314 12.83 2.69 13.62
CA ALA A 314 11.55 2.54 14.33
C ALA A 314 11.64 2.98 15.79
N GLY A 315 12.68 2.54 16.52
CA GLY A 315 12.88 2.91 17.92
C GLY A 315 13.08 4.41 18.10
N ALA A 316 13.89 5.05 17.24
CA ALA A 316 14.11 6.49 17.24
C ALA A 316 12.82 7.27 16.93
N THR A 317 12.03 6.79 15.96
CA THR A 317 10.71 7.36 15.64
C THR A 317 9.79 7.34 16.85
N MET A 318 9.68 6.19 17.51
CA MET A 318 8.81 6.02 18.67
C MET A 318 9.29 6.81 19.88
N ALA A 319 10.60 6.84 20.14
CA ALA A 319 11.19 7.66 21.20
C ALA A 319 10.86 9.14 20.98
N TYR A 320 11.12 9.67 19.78
CA TYR A 320 10.88 11.07 19.43
C TYR A 320 9.39 11.46 19.56
N LEU A 321 8.50 10.70 18.91
CA LEU A 321 7.07 11.02 18.87
C LEU A 321 6.37 10.79 20.22
N SER A 322 6.85 9.83 21.01
CA SER A 322 6.24 9.51 22.31
C SER A 322 6.34 10.67 23.31
N THR A 323 7.29 11.58 23.13
CA THR A 323 7.53 12.74 23.99
C THR A 323 7.38 14.08 23.28
N ALA A 324 7.15 14.09 21.96
CA ALA A 324 7.07 15.31 21.16
C ALA A 324 6.04 16.32 21.72
N GLY A 325 6.50 17.54 21.97
CA GLY A 325 5.69 18.72 22.31
C GLY A 325 5.83 19.83 21.26
N ALA A 326 5.53 21.07 21.65
CA ALA A 326 5.51 22.22 20.74
C ALA A 326 6.82 22.45 19.97
N ALA A 327 7.99 22.21 20.60
CA ALA A 327 9.28 22.33 19.92
C ALA A 327 9.43 21.28 18.80
N GLN A 328 9.25 20.01 19.13
CA GLN A 328 9.36 18.91 18.16
C GLN A 328 8.32 19.02 17.04
N ALA A 329 7.11 19.51 17.34
CA ALA A 329 6.09 19.73 16.33
C ALA A 329 6.49 20.82 15.33
N ARG A 330 7.15 21.90 15.77
CA ARG A 330 7.67 22.94 14.87
C ARG A 330 8.86 22.44 14.04
N ASP A 331 9.76 21.65 14.63
CA ASP A 331 10.88 21.05 13.90
C ASP A 331 10.37 20.12 12.79
N LEU A 332 9.36 19.29 13.10
CA LEU A 332 8.69 18.46 12.10
C LEU A 332 7.95 19.27 11.05
N ALA A 333 7.31 20.38 11.42
CA ALA A 333 6.63 21.25 10.45
C ALA A 333 7.62 21.77 9.41
N TRP A 334 8.83 22.17 9.84
CA TRP A 334 9.91 22.62 8.96
C TRP A 334 10.42 21.50 8.05
N GLU A 335 10.69 20.32 8.62
CA GLU A 335 11.12 19.16 7.82
C GLU A 335 10.07 18.77 6.77
N SER A 336 8.79 18.70 7.16
CA SER A 336 7.67 18.44 6.26
C SER A 336 7.50 19.51 5.19
N ALA A 337 7.70 20.79 5.52
CA ALA A 337 7.63 21.84 4.52
C ALA A 337 8.80 21.73 3.52
N GLY A 338 10.02 21.49 3.99
CA GLY A 338 11.20 21.35 3.14
C GLY A 338 11.09 20.16 2.17
N ASN A 339 10.66 18.99 2.66
CA ASN A 339 10.44 17.82 1.81
C ASN A 339 9.21 18.00 0.91
N GLY A 340 8.17 18.69 1.39
CA GLY A 340 7.01 19.08 0.58
C GLY A 340 7.38 19.94 -0.62
N GLN A 341 8.30 20.91 -0.46
CA GLN A 341 8.80 21.72 -1.58
C GLN A 341 9.55 20.88 -2.62
N LYS A 342 10.43 19.99 -2.17
CA LYS A 342 11.15 19.04 -3.05
C LYS A 342 10.17 18.17 -3.83
N TRP A 343 9.15 17.65 -3.14
CA TRP A 343 8.14 16.79 -3.74
C TRP A 343 7.32 17.51 -4.81
N ILE A 344 6.86 18.73 -4.56
CA ILE A 344 6.13 19.53 -5.56
C ILE A 344 7.00 19.75 -6.81
N ALA A 345 8.27 20.09 -6.65
CA ALA A 345 9.18 20.29 -7.78
C ALA A 345 9.42 18.98 -8.56
N GLU A 346 9.63 17.87 -7.87
CA GLU A 346 9.81 16.56 -8.51
C GLU A 346 8.56 16.12 -9.28
N VAL A 347 7.37 16.24 -8.68
CA VAL A 347 6.10 15.95 -9.38
C VAL A 347 5.91 16.85 -10.59
N THR A 348 6.28 18.13 -10.50
CA THR A 348 6.22 19.07 -11.63
C THR A 348 7.11 18.63 -12.78
N ARG A 349 8.34 18.18 -12.47
CA ARG A 349 9.29 17.66 -13.45
C ARG A 349 8.72 16.44 -14.19
N HIS A 350 8.07 15.51 -13.49
CA HIS A 350 7.41 14.35 -14.13
C HIS A 350 6.15 14.77 -14.89
N ALA A 351 5.35 15.67 -14.35
CA ALA A 351 4.09 16.14 -14.95
C ALA A 351 4.32 16.90 -16.26
N ALA A 352 5.46 17.55 -16.43
CA ALA A 352 5.86 18.14 -17.70
C ALA A 352 5.92 17.10 -18.85
N GLY A 353 6.22 15.84 -18.54
CA GLY A 353 6.22 14.73 -19.50
C GLY A 353 4.82 14.32 -20.00
N LEU A 354 3.75 14.77 -19.33
CA LEU A 354 2.38 14.54 -19.79
C LEU A 354 1.98 15.48 -20.94
N LEU A 355 2.63 16.64 -21.09
CA LEU A 355 2.34 17.61 -22.14
C LEU A 355 2.94 17.16 -23.48
N GLY A 356 2.10 16.57 -24.32
CA GLY A 356 2.45 16.04 -25.63
C GLY A 356 2.47 17.08 -26.75
N ASN A 357 2.50 16.58 -27.99
CA ASN A 357 2.46 17.37 -29.22
C ASN A 357 1.21 17.07 -30.07
N ASP A 358 0.11 16.63 -29.45
CA ASP A 358 -1.16 16.41 -30.14
C ASP A 358 -2.16 17.52 -29.76
N ALA A 359 -2.60 18.27 -30.77
CA ALA A 359 -3.57 19.35 -30.64
C ALA A 359 -4.89 18.90 -29.97
N ALA A 360 -5.31 17.65 -30.19
CA ALA A 360 -6.60 17.15 -29.69
C ALA A 360 -6.57 16.85 -28.18
N THR A 361 -5.42 16.43 -27.63
CA THR A 361 -5.30 15.99 -26.23
C THR A 361 -4.63 17.00 -25.32
N LEU A 362 -3.91 17.98 -25.88
CA LEU A 362 -3.06 18.91 -25.13
C LEU A 362 -3.78 19.65 -23.99
N HIS A 363 -5.05 20.02 -24.18
CA HIS A 363 -5.84 20.70 -23.13
C HIS A 363 -6.09 19.80 -21.91
N GLU A 364 -6.43 18.53 -22.12
CA GLU A 364 -6.67 17.57 -21.05
C GLU A 364 -5.36 17.09 -20.41
N GLU A 365 -4.29 16.97 -21.20
CA GLU A 365 -2.93 16.70 -20.71
C GLU A 365 -2.44 17.83 -19.78
N HIS A 366 -2.68 19.09 -20.14
CA HIS A 366 -2.39 20.23 -19.29
C HIS A 366 -3.17 20.19 -17.98
N LYS A 367 -4.47 19.88 -18.05
CA LYS A 367 -5.31 19.71 -16.87
C LYS A 367 -4.80 18.58 -15.96
N ALA A 368 -4.38 17.45 -16.55
CA ALA A 368 -3.77 16.34 -15.80
C ALA A 368 -2.49 16.79 -15.09
N ALA A 369 -1.59 17.46 -15.80
CA ALA A 369 -0.33 17.96 -15.25
C ALA A 369 -0.55 18.97 -14.09
N GLN A 370 -1.49 19.90 -14.23
CA GLN A 370 -1.84 20.84 -13.16
C GLN A 370 -2.47 20.13 -11.95
N THR A 371 -3.29 19.11 -12.19
CA THR A 371 -3.88 18.27 -11.13
C THR A 371 -2.79 17.57 -10.31
N LYS A 372 -1.71 17.09 -10.96
CA LYS A 372 -0.56 16.47 -10.28
C LYS A 372 0.15 17.43 -9.32
N VAL A 373 0.42 18.66 -9.76
CA VAL A 373 1.05 19.69 -8.91
C VAL A 373 0.14 20.09 -7.74
N ALA A 374 -1.17 20.23 -7.99
CA ALA A 374 -2.15 20.53 -6.95
C ALA A 374 -2.22 19.43 -5.88
N GLY A 375 -2.20 18.15 -6.29
CA GLY A 375 -2.18 17.02 -5.36
C GLY A 375 -0.88 16.92 -4.57
N ALA A 376 0.28 17.13 -5.21
CA ALA A 376 1.57 17.18 -4.51
C ALA A 376 1.59 18.28 -3.42
N PHE A 377 1.00 19.44 -3.71
CA PHE A 377 0.77 20.48 -2.71
C PHE A 377 -0.20 20.02 -1.60
N GLY A 378 -1.31 19.38 -1.95
CA GLY A 378 -2.26 18.84 -0.97
C GLY A 378 -1.60 17.89 0.02
N ARG A 379 -0.75 16.98 -0.47
CA ARG A 379 0.07 16.08 0.35
C ARG A 379 1.06 16.82 1.24
N ALA A 380 1.79 17.80 0.69
CA ALA A 380 2.75 18.61 1.44
C ALA A 380 2.08 19.42 2.55
N LYS A 381 0.99 20.12 2.21
CA LYS A 381 0.16 20.86 3.18
C LYS A 381 -0.36 19.94 4.27
N GLY A 382 -0.91 18.77 3.91
CA GLY A 382 -1.42 17.81 4.88
C GLY A 382 -0.33 17.28 5.82
N SER A 383 0.89 17.09 5.33
CA SER A 383 2.02 16.66 6.16
C SER A 383 2.40 17.73 7.19
N VAL A 384 2.46 19.01 6.78
CA VAL A 384 2.68 20.13 7.70
C VAL A 384 1.51 20.29 8.68
N ASP A 385 0.26 20.25 8.21
CA ASP A 385 -0.94 20.37 9.07
C ASP A 385 -1.00 19.26 10.12
N SER A 386 -0.55 18.04 9.78
CA SER A 386 -0.63 16.88 10.66
C SER A 386 0.17 17.01 11.96
N VAL A 387 1.15 17.91 12.03
CA VAL A 387 1.93 18.15 13.28
C VAL A 387 1.05 18.70 14.41
N LEU A 388 -0.12 19.26 14.07
CA LEU A 388 -1.11 19.72 15.05
C LEU A 388 -1.75 18.58 15.85
N ALA A 389 -1.51 17.33 15.46
CA ALA A 389 -1.83 16.17 16.28
C ALA A 389 -0.85 15.97 17.45
N LEU A 390 0.36 16.52 17.36
CA LEU A 390 1.38 16.46 18.41
C LEU A 390 1.26 17.61 19.41
N ALA A 391 0.97 18.82 18.92
CA ALA A 391 0.96 20.06 19.69
C ALA A 391 0.03 21.09 19.02
N ARG A 392 -0.78 21.83 19.78
CA ARG A 392 -1.80 22.78 19.28
C ARG A 392 -1.65 24.19 19.81
N GLU A 393 -0.54 24.46 20.47
CA GLU A 393 -0.19 25.75 21.03
C GLU A 393 -0.15 26.81 19.91
N PRO A 394 -0.53 28.07 20.18
CA PRO A 394 -0.69 29.10 19.16
C PRO A 394 0.54 29.32 18.28
N GLU A 395 1.75 29.18 18.83
CA GLU A 395 3.02 29.29 18.12
C GLU A 395 3.25 28.15 17.12
N VAL A 396 2.74 26.95 17.40
CA VAL A 396 2.78 25.81 16.47
C VAL A 396 1.82 26.09 15.32
N ALA A 397 0.58 26.50 15.63
CA ALA A 397 -0.43 26.84 14.63
C ALA A 397 0.02 28.00 13.72
N ALA A 398 0.68 29.02 14.28
CA ALA A 398 1.27 30.12 13.51
C ALA A 398 2.39 29.65 12.57
N SER A 399 3.26 28.75 13.04
CA SER A 399 4.34 28.16 12.24
C SER A 399 3.76 27.35 11.07
N VAL A 400 2.80 26.47 11.35
CA VAL A 400 2.07 25.68 10.33
C VAL A 400 1.45 26.59 9.28
N LYS A 401 0.71 27.63 9.69
CA LYS A 401 0.09 28.59 8.77
C LYS A 401 1.12 29.26 7.86
N SER A 402 2.25 29.70 8.41
CA SER A 402 3.32 30.35 7.64
C SER A 402 3.97 29.39 6.62
N LEU A 403 4.21 28.15 7.02
CA LEU A 403 4.82 27.13 6.17
C LEU A 403 3.87 26.68 5.07
N VAL A 404 2.58 26.52 5.35
CA VAL A 404 1.56 26.23 4.35
C VAL A 404 1.45 27.37 3.31
N ALA A 405 1.46 28.63 3.74
CA ALA A 405 1.49 29.77 2.81
C ALA A 405 2.74 29.77 1.91
N SER A 406 3.88 29.35 2.45
CA SER A 406 5.11 29.17 1.66
C SER A 406 4.97 28.04 0.63
N LEU A 407 4.33 26.93 0.99
CA LEU A 407 4.02 25.84 0.07
C LEU A 407 3.02 26.25 -1.02
N GLU A 408 2.05 27.11 -0.72
CA GLU A 408 1.14 27.69 -1.71
C GLU A 408 1.88 28.49 -2.78
N ALA A 409 2.85 29.32 -2.38
CA ALA A 409 3.70 30.05 -3.31
C ALA A 409 4.57 29.12 -4.18
N VAL A 410 5.05 28.00 -3.62
CA VAL A 410 5.79 26.98 -4.36
C VAL A 410 4.90 26.24 -5.35
N ARG A 411 3.68 25.87 -4.96
CA ARG A 411 2.66 25.31 -5.87
C ARG A 411 2.42 26.26 -7.04
N ASP A 412 2.17 27.54 -6.76
CA ASP A 412 1.82 28.52 -7.79
C ASP A 412 2.97 28.75 -8.77
N THR A 413 4.21 28.73 -8.27
CA THR A 413 5.41 28.84 -9.10
C THR A 413 5.55 27.63 -10.02
N ASN A 414 5.38 26.42 -9.50
CA ASN A 414 5.46 25.20 -10.30
C ASN A 414 4.30 25.05 -11.30
N ALA A 415 3.08 25.46 -10.92
CA ALA A 415 1.93 25.52 -11.82
C ALA A 415 2.18 26.49 -12.99
N LYS A 416 2.85 27.62 -12.75
CA LYS A 416 3.26 28.56 -13.80
C LYS A 416 4.29 27.96 -14.77
N LEU A 417 5.21 27.12 -14.29
CA LEU A 417 6.16 26.43 -15.18
C LEU A 417 5.42 25.53 -16.19
N LEU A 418 4.42 24.76 -15.71
CA LEU A 418 3.60 23.93 -16.59
C LEU A 418 2.73 24.75 -17.54
N GLU A 419 2.18 25.88 -17.09
CA GLU A 419 1.42 26.81 -17.94
C GLU A 419 2.32 27.40 -19.05
N THR A 420 3.57 27.76 -18.75
CA THR A 420 4.54 28.21 -19.76
C THR A 420 4.80 27.12 -20.80
N LEU A 421 5.07 25.88 -20.37
CA LEU A 421 5.29 24.75 -21.27
C LEU A 421 4.03 24.45 -22.11
N TYR A 422 2.84 24.51 -21.50
CA TYR A 422 1.58 24.34 -22.21
C TYR A 422 1.39 25.36 -23.33
N ARG A 423 1.71 26.64 -23.09
CA ARG A 423 1.64 27.69 -24.12
C ARG A 423 2.62 27.47 -25.26
N GLU A 424 3.83 27.04 -24.94
CA GLU A 424 4.84 26.67 -25.93
C GLU A 424 4.33 25.51 -26.82
N ARG A 425 3.83 24.43 -26.22
CA ARG A 425 3.26 23.28 -26.93
C ARG A 425 2.05 23.66 -27.76
N ALA A 426 1.15 24.48 -27.21
CA ALA A 426 -0.04 24.96 -27.92
C ALA A 426 0.34 25.74 -29.18
N SER A 427 1.33 26.63 -29.07
CA SER A 427 1.87 27.36 -30.22
C SER A 427 2.49 26.41 -31.26
N ALA A 428 3.24 25.39 -30.81
CA ALA A 428 3.90 24.44 -31.70
C ALA A 428 2.90 23.58 -32.50
N VAL A 429 1.75 23.24 -31.92
CA VAL A 429 0.70 22.42 -32.57
C VAL A 429 -0.44 23.25 -33.17
N GLY A 430 -0.32 24.58 -33.15
CA GLY A 430 -1.27 25.50 -33.81
C GLY A 430 -2.62 25.67 -33.10
N VAL A 431 -2.70 25.38 -31.79
CA VAL A 431 -3.92 25.58 -30.98
C VAL A 431 -3.77 26.76 -30.03
N LYS A 432 -4.89 27.44 -29.73
CA LYS A 432 -4.90 28.54 -28.77
C LYS A 432 -4.98 27.99 -27.34
N PRO A 433 -4.17 28.49 -26.39
CA PRO A 433 -4.33 28.16 -24.98
C PRO A 433 -5.76 28.44 -24.48
N VAL A 434 -6.32 27.52 -23.71
CA VAL A 434 -7.66 27.63 -23.10
C VAL A 434 -7.50 27.68 -21.59
N ALA A 435 -8.17 28.62 -20.94
CA ALA A 435 -8.20 28.69 -19.48
C ALA A 435 -8.88 27.43 -18.92
N MET A 436 -8.30 26.86 -17.85
CA MET A 436 -8.92 25.72 -17.18
C MET A 436 -10.30 26.11 -16.63
N GLY A 437 -11.31 25.38 -17.06
CA GLY A 437 -12.69 25.54 -16.60
C GLY A 437 -13.31 24.18 -16.30
N LEU A 438 -14.39 24.20 -15.52
CA LEU A 438 -15.14 22.99 -15.19
C LEU A 438 -16.10 22.64 -16.33
N THR A 439 -16.12 21.36 -16.69
CA THR A 439 -17.20 20.80 -17.53
C THR A 439 -18.55 20.88 -16.80
N GLU A 440 -19.65 20.61 -17.49
CA GLU A 440 -20.99 20.57 -16.87
C GLU A 440 -21.06 19.52 -15.75
N LYS A 441 -20.54 18.31 -16.01
CA LYS A 441 -20.47 17.23 -15.02
C LYS A 441 -19.57 17.56 -13.83
N GLU A 442 -18.43 18.20 -14.06
CA GLU A 442 -17.58 18.65 -12.97
C GLU A 442 -18.25 19.71 -12.11
N ARG A 443 -19.07 20.61 -12.71
CA ARG A 443 -19.89 21.56 -11.95
C ARG A 443 -21.01 20.90 -11.15
N GLU A 444 -21.60 19.83 -11.68
CA GLU A 444 -22.57 19.04 -10.93
C GLU A 444 -21.91 18.35 -9.74
N TYR A 445 -20.82 17.63 -9.99
CA TYR A 445 -20.11 16.86 -8.97
C TYR A 445 -19.33 17.70 -7.95
N SER A 446 -19.07 18.98 -8.24
CA SER A 446 -18.54 19.93 -7.23
C SER A 446 -19.56 20.30 -6.16
N LEU A 447 -20.85 20.05 -6.40
CA LEU A 447 -21.93 20.31 -5.45
C LEU A 447 -22.33 19.07 -4.65
N LEU A 448 -21.77 17.90 -4.92
CA LEU A 448 -22.11 16.64 -4.24
C LEU A 448 -21.01 16.26 -3.26
N VAL A 449 -21.32 16.22 -1.97
CA VAL A 449 -20.36 15.93 -0.89
C VAL A 449 -20.70 14.58 -0.25
N PRO A 450 -19.94 13.51 -0.53
CA PRO A 450 -20.11 12.24 0.17
C PRO A 450 -19.61 12.33 1.62
N ARG A 451 -20.37 11.75 2.54
CA ARG A 451 -20.03 11.62 3.96
C ARG A 451 -20.19 10.17 4.42
N ARG A 452 -19.20 9.66 5.16
CA ARG A 452 -19.31 8.34 5.81
C ARG A 452 -20.36 8.39 6.92
N LEU A 453 -21.26 7.40 6.94
CA LEU A 453 -22.32 7.31 7.92
C LEU A 453 -21.84 6.79 9.29
N PHE A 454 -20.72 6.07 9.30
CA PHE A 454 -20.14 5.48 10.51
C PHE A 454 -18.63 5.32 10.35
N LYS A 455 -17.94 5.18 11.48
CA LYS A 455 -16.50 4.91 11.53
C LYS A 455 -16.20 3.48 11.06
N VAL A 456 -15.04 3.28 10.45
CA VAL A 456 -14.61 1.99 9.87
C VAL A 456 -14.62 0.83 10.87
N TYR A 457 -14.27 1.08 12.12
CA TYR A 457 -14.27 0.06 13.18
C TYR A 457 -15.46 0.11 14.12
N SER A 458 -16.49 0.90 13.80
CA SER A 458 -17.71 0.95 14.60
C SER A 458 -18.47 -0.40 14.62
N PRO A 459 -19.27 -0.68 15.67
CA PRO A 459 -20.15 -1.85 15.70
C PRO A 459 -21.09 -1.93 14.48
N GLU A 460 -21.54 -0.78 13.96
CA GLU A 460 -22.37 -0.66 12.76
C GLU A 460 -21.63 -1.16 11.51
N ALA A 461 -20.36 -0.78 11.35
CA ALA A 461 -19.51 -1.29 10.27
C ALA A 461 -19.28 -2.80 10.40
N GLN A 462 -19.01 -3.28 11.61
CA GLN A 462 -18.73 -4.69 11.88
C GLN A 462 -19.91 -5.59 11.50
N LYS A 463 -21.15 -5.22 11.89
CA LYS A 463 -22.37 -5.95 11.53
C LYS A 463 -22.53 -6.13 10.01
N ARG A 464 -22.05 -5.18 9.22
CA ARG A 464 -22.12 -5.23 7.75
C ARG A 464 -21.03 -6.11 7.15
N THR A 465 -19.82 -6.10 7.71
CA THR A 465 -18.76 -7.02 7.28
C THR A 465 -19.07 -8.49 7.62
N ALA A 466 -19.85 -8.74 8.68
CA ALA A 466 -20.29 -10.07 9.09
C ALA A 466 -21.48 -10.62 8.28
N ALA A 467 -22.11 -9.82 7.43
CA ALA A 467 -23.18 -10.29 6.55
C ALA A 467 -22.59 -11.24 5.46
N PRO A 468 -23.32 -12.29 5.05
CA PRO A 468 -22.85 -13.21 4.01
C PRO A 468 -22.58 -12.43 2.71
N GLY A 469 -21.30 -12.27 2.35
CA GLY A 469 -20.85 -11.43 1.23
C GLY A 469 -19.86 -10.32 1.58
N GLY A 470 -19.63 -10.03 2.87
CA GLY A 470 -18.73 -8.95 3.33
C GLY A 470 -17.25 -9.35 3.52
N GLY A 471 -16.90 -10.63 3.35
CA GLY A 471 -15.54 -11.15 3.54
C GLY A 471 -14.89 -11.55 2.22
N ARG A 472 -13.75 -10.92 1.91
CA ARG A 472 -12.95 -11.02 0.67
C ARG A 472 -13.48 -10.19 -0.50
N GLY A 473 -13.17 -8.89 -0.49
CA GLY A 473 -13.04 -8.07 -1.71
C GLY A 473 -11.84 -8.47 -2.59
N GLY A 474 -11.60 -9.77 -2.72
CA GLY A 474 -10.53 -10.37 -3.54
C GLY A 474 -11.09 -11.46 -4.47
N GLY A 475 -12.38 -11.40 -4.79
CA GLY A 475 -12.94 -12.22 -5.85
C GLY A 475 -12.26 -11.86 -7.17
N ARG A 476 -11.31 -12.68 -7.61
CA ARG A 476 -10.81 -12.62 -8.99
C ARG A 476 -12.05 -12.65 -9.91
N PRO A 477 -12.22 -11.68 -10.81
CA PRO A 477 -13.33 -11.69 -11.73
C PRO A 477 -13.39 -13.04 -12.45
N GLN A 478 -14.58 -13.62 -12.52
CA GLN A 478 -14.82 -14.79 -13.34
C GLN A 478 -14.50 -14.39 -14.79
N PHE A 479 -13.40 -14.91 -15.33
CA PHE A 479 -12.97 -14.60 -16.69
C PHE A 479 -13.94 -15.26 -17.67
N THR A 480 -14.78 -14.46 -18.31
CA THR A 480 -15.60 -14.87 -19.45
C THR A 480 -14.81 -14.56 -20.72
N PRO A 481 -14.29 -15.56 -21.47
CA PRO A 481 -13.56 -15.31 -22.70
C PRO A 481 -14.45 -14.57 -23.72
N GLY A 482 -14.00 -13.42 -24.23
CA GLY A 482 -14.71 -12.66 -25.27
C GLY A 482 -15.61 -11.52 -24.78
N ALA A 483 -15.75 -11.29 -23.46
CA ALA A 483 -16.40 -10.09 -22.95
C ALA A 483 -15.46 -8.87 -23.04
N PRO A 484 -15.96 -7.67 -23.39
CA PRO A 484 -15.17 -6.44 -23.30
C PRO A 484 -14.64 -6.27 -21.87
N VAL A 485 -13.35 -5.96 -21.73
CA VAL A 485 -12.76 -5.67 -20.42
C VAL A 485 -13.50 -4.44 -19.85
N PRO A 486 -14.18 -4.54 -18.69
CA PRO A 486 -14.88 -3.40 -18.13
C PRO A 486 -13.89 -2.27 -17.87
N ARG A 487 -14.27 -1.03 -18.18
CA ARG A 487 -13.52 0.17 -17.77
C ARG A 487 -13.39 0.15 -16.23
N ARG A 488 -12.17 0.23 -15.71
CA ARG A 488 -11.86 0.14 -14.27
C ARG A 488 -10.94 1.27 -13.87
N LEU A 489 -11.02 1.67 -12.60
CA LEU A 489 -10.07 2.62 -12.01
C LEU A 489 -8.66 1.99 -12.04
N PRO A 490 -7.60 2.79 -12.28
CA PRO A 490 -6.24 2.27 -12.34
C PRO A 490 -5.76 1.82 -10.95
N GLY A 491 -5.07 0.68 -10.90
CA GLY A 491 -4.43 0.16 -9.69
C GLY A 491 -5.36 0.10 -8.49
N ALA A 492 -4.92 0.69 -7.37
CA ALA A 492 -5.66 0.75 -6.11
C ALA A 492 -6.50 2.03 -5.93
N ALA A 493 -6.72 2.81 -6.99
CA ALA A 493 -7.50 4.05 -6.93
C ALA A 493 -8.89 3.87 -6.31
N SER A 494 -9.51 2.68 -6.43
CA SER A 494 -10.79 2.37 -5.78
C SER A 494 -10.72 2.44 -4.25
N SER A 495 -9.60 2.02 -3.63
CA SER A 495 -9.39 2.13 -2.18
C SER A 495 -9.26 3.60 -1.77
N GLU A 496 -8.52 4.40 -2.55
CA GLU A 496 -8.32 5.81 -2.26
C GLU A 496 -9.60 6.64 -2.43
N VAL A 497 -10.47 6.31 -3.40
CA VAL A 497 -11.80 6.93 -3.48
C VAL A 497 -12.52 6.83 -2.13
N ALA A 498 -12.52 5.68 -1.48
CA ALA A 498 -13.13 5.53 -0.16
C ALA A 498 -12.36 6.35 0.90
N ASN A 499 -11.02 6.32 0.88
CA ASN A 499 -10.20 6.97 1.90
C ASN A 499 -10.30 8.50 1.91
N PHE A 500 -10.53 9.12 0.74
CA PHE A 500 -10.74 10.57 0.61
C PHE A 500 -12.14 11.05 1.06
N ILE A 501 -13.11 10.15 1.27
CA ILE A 501 -14.44 10.52 1.78
C ILE A 501 -14.34 10.90 3.26
N ASP A 502 -14.42 12.21 3.52
CA ASP A 502 -14.34 12.80 4.86
C ASP A 502 -15.53 13.70 5.21
N GLY A 503 -16.51 13.83 4.31
CA GLY A 503 -17.68 14.70 4.51
C GLY A 503 -17.43 16.19 4.22
N THR A 504 -16.24 16.56 3.74
CA THR A 504 -15.89 17.95 3.37
C THR A 504 -15.54 18.08 1.90
N ARG A 505 -14.98 17.04 1.28
CA ARG A 505 -14.64 17.01 -0.14
C ARG A 505 -15.86 16.68 -1.00
N SER A 506 -16.05 17.42 -2.09
CA SER A 506 -17.01 17.06 -3.13
C SER A 506 -16.54 15.84 -3.95
N ILE A 507 -17.43 15.25 -4.75
CA ILE A 507 -17.06 14.20 -5.71
C ILE A 507 -15.97 14.71 -6.66
N LEU A 508 -16.03 15.98 -7.07
CA LEU A 508 -14.98 16.59 -7.89
C LEU A 508 -13.64 16.66 -7.16
N ASP A 509 -13.63 17.08 -5.89
CA ASP A 509 -12.39 17.16 -5.09
C ASP A 509 -11.77 15.78 -4.89
N ILE A 510 -12.60 14.75 -4.63
CA ILE A 510 -12.15 13.36 -4.51
C ILE A 510 -11.58 12.86 -5.83
N TYR A 511 -12.26 13.11 -6.96
CA TYR A 511 -11.74 12.76 -8.27
C TYR A 511 -10.39 13.42 -8.54
N GLN A 512 -10.24 14.71 -8.26
CA GLN A 512 -8.98 15.42 -8.49
C GLN A 512 -7.86 14.87 -7.59
N ALA A 513 -8.15 14.56 -6.33
CA ALA A 513 -7.18 13.97 -5.41
C ALA A 513 -6.73 12.56 -5.88
N VAL A 514 -7.69 11.68 -6.21
CA VAL A 514 -7.41 10.33 -6.71
C VAL A 514 -6.68 10.37 -8.06
N ARG A 515 -7.04 11.30 -8.96
CA ARG A 515 -6.33 11.52 -10.22
C ARG A 515 -4.90 12.00 -9.99
N ALA A 516 -4.69 12.90 -9.03
CA ALA A 516 -3.36 13.38 -8.70
C ALA A 516 -2.45 12.26 -8.15
N GLU A 517 -2.99 11.35 -7.34
CA GLU A 517 -2.24 10.24 -6.78
C GLU A 517 -2.04 9.09 -7.80
N CYS A 518 -3.11 8.68 -8.49
CA CYS A 518 -3.15 7.42 -9.24
C CYS A 518 -3.22 7.57 -10.78
N GLY A 519 -3.62 8.72 -11.32
CA GLY A 519 -3.82 8.91 -12.76
C GLY A 519 -2.51 9.02 -13.53
N ASN A 520 -2.40 8.49 -14.74
CA ASN A 520 -1.19 8.52 -15.56
C ASN A 520 0.07 7.98 -14.87
N LEU A 521 -0.09 7.26 -13.76
CA LEU A 521 1.01 6.73 -12.97
C LEU A 521 1.48 5.42 -13.58
N VAL A 522 2.77 5.33 -13.87
CA VAL A 522 3.40 4.07 -14.26
C VAL A 522 3.65 3.28 -12.98
N VAL A 523 2.81 2.29 -12.75
CA VAL A 523 3.07 1.24 -11.78
C VAL A 523 3.67 0.07 -12.55
N GLY A 524 4.85 -0.40 -12.13
CA GLY A 524 5.47 -1.56 -12.76
C GLY A 524 4.64 -2.83 -12.52
N ASP A 525 4.66 -3.77 -13.46
CA ASP A 525 4.08 -5.12 -13.30
C ASP A 525 4.90 -5.97 -12.30
N ASP A 526 6.21 -5.67 -12.23
CA ASP A 526 7.10 -6.17 -11.20
C ASP A 526 7.22 -5.07 -10.15
N ASP A 527 6.71 -5.35 -8.95
CA ASP A 527 6.76 -4.48 -7.76
C ASP A 527 8.18 -3.92 -7.44
N ASN A 528 9.24 -4.38 -8.11
CA ASN A 528 10.63 -3.99 -7.86
C ASN A 528 11.00 -2.53 -8.22
N LYS A 529 10.12 -1.72 -8.81
CA LYS A 529 10.46 -0.35 -9.29
C LYS A 529 9.37 0.70 -9.05
N PHE A 530 8.97 0.94 -7.80
CA PHE A 530 8.08 2.06 -7.44
C PHE A 530 8.85 3.39 -7.37
N ALA A 531 9.23 3.93 -8.54
CA ALA A 531 9.52 5.35 -8.67
C ALA A 531 8.23 6.10 -9.03
N TYR A 532 8.08 7.34 -8.58
CA TYR A 532 7.00 8.19 -9.08
C TYR A 532 7.31 8.53 -10.53
N ALA A 533 6.61 7.90 -11.46
CA ALA A 533 6.82 8.06 -12.90
C ALA A 533 5.46 8.27 -13.58
N LEU A 534 5.39 9.27 -14.45
CA LEU A 534 4.16 9.61 -15.17
C LEU A 534 4.34 9.34 -16.68
N SER A 535 3.30 8.83 -17.32
CA SER A 535 3.28 8.51 -18.75
C SER A 535 1.90 8.80 -19.35
N ARG A 536 1.87 9.26 -20.59
CA ARG A 536 0.63 9.51 -21.34
C ARG A 536 -0.07 8.22 -21.74
N GLU A 537 0.71 7.15 -21.86
CA GLU A 537 0.26 5.81 -22.19
C GLU A 537 -0.30 5.06 -20.97
N ALA A 538 0.02 5.52 -19.75
CA ALA A 538 -0.53 4.98 -18.52
C ALA A 538 -1.98 5.42 -18.30
N ALA A 539 -2.77 4.54 -17.69
CA ALA A 539 -4.19 4.77 -17.45
C ALA A 539 -4.43 5.98 -16.54
N ASP A 540 -5.34 6.86 -16.95
CA ASP A 540 -5.82 7.98 -16.13
C ASP A 540 -7.06 7.58 -15.31
N VAL A 541 -7.42 8.41 -14.35
CA VAL A 541 -8.62 8.26 -13.53
C VAL A 541 -9.82 8.88 -14.24
N ASP A 542 -10.94 8.16 -14.25
CA ASP A 542 -12.19 8.60 -14.87
C ASP A 542 -13.17 9.11 -13.81
N LEU A 543 -13.70 10.33 -14.00
CA LEU A 543 -14.64 10.98 -13.09
C LEU A 543 -15.91 10.16 -12.86
N GLU A 544 -16.46 9.52 -13.90
CA GLU A 544 -17.68 8.71 -13.77
C GLU A 544 -17.41 7.41 -13.01
N LEU A 545 -16.20 6.83 -13.15
CA LEU A 545 -15.84 5.66 -12.36
C LEU A 545 -15.66 5.99 -10.89
N VAL A 546 -15.12 7.18 -10.56
CA VAL A 546 -15.08 7.68 -9.17
C VAL A 546 -16.49 7.88 -8.63
N ALA A 547 -17.36 8.56 -9.38
CA ALA A 547 -18.76 8.76 -8.99
C ALA A 547 -19.49 7.43 -8.79
N ALA A 548 -19.31 6.46 -9.70
CA ALA A 548 -19.90 5.13 -9.59
C ALA A 548 -19.40 4.36 -8.36
N ALA A 549 -18.11 4.47 -8.01
CA ALA A 549 -17.56 3.88 -6.79
C ALA A 549 -18.21 4.46 -5.53
N ILE A 550 -18.40 5.79 -5.49
CA ILE A 550 -19.10 6.48 -4.39
C ILE A 550 -20.58 6.06 -4.31
N GLN A 551 -21.28 6.01 -5.45
CA GLN A 551 -22.67 5.54 -5.52
C GLN A 551 -22.81 4.09 -5.06
N ASN A 552 -21.82 3.23 -5.32
CA ASN A 552 -21.84 1.85 -4.82
C ASN A 552 -21.69 1.80 -3.28
N LEU A 553 -20.86 2.67 -2.70
CA LEU A 553 -20.75 2.81 -1.25
C LEU A 553 -22.05 3.35 -0.64
N GLU A 554 -22.73 4.28 -1.33
CA GLU A 554 -24.03 4.82 -0.93
C GLU A 554 -25.15 3.77 -1.00
N LYS A 555 -25.23 3.00 -2.10
CA LYS A 555 -26.16 1.86 -2.21
C LYS A 555 -25.90 0.78 -1.17
N GLY A 556 -24.63 0.56 -0.82
CA GLY A 556 -24.22 -0.29 0.31
C GLY A 556 -24.51 0.33 1.68
N GLY A 557 -25.06 1.55 1.71
CA GLY A 557 -25.45 2.33 2.89
C GLY A 557 -24.28 2.81 3.74
N ALA A 558 -23.04 2.77 3.25
CA ALA A 558 -21.84 3.13 4.03
C ALA A 558 -21.56 4.64 3.99
N VAL A 559 -22.08 5.30 2.96
CA VAL A 559 -21.92 6.72 2.65
C VAL A 559 -23.29 7.30 2.35
N GLU A 560 -23.47 8.59 2.60
CA GLU A 560 -24.57 9.40 2.06
C GLU A 560 -23.98 10.53 1.21
N VAL A 561 -24.65 10.92 0.12
CA VAL A 561 -24.23 12.07 -0.69
C VAL A 561 -25.12 13.27 -0.43
N VAL A 562 -24.53 14.34 0.09
CA VAL A 562 -25.22 15.60 0.40
C VAL A 562 -25.04 16.60 -0.74
N LYS A 563 -26.13 17.19 -1.24
CA LYS A 563 -26.08 18.22 -2.27
C LYS A 563 -25.98 19.62 -1.65
N LEU A 564 -24.90 20.34 -1.94
CA LEU A 564 -24.70 21.73 -1.56
C LEU A 564 -25.55 22.68 -2.43
N PRO A 565 -25.99 23.83 -1.88
CA PRO A 565 -26.66 24.84 -2.67
C PRO A 565 -25.69 25.43 -3.71
N PRO A 566 -26.17 25.80 -4.90
CA PRO A 566 -25.31 26.45 -5.90
C PRO A 566 -24.78 27.79 -5.34
N PRO A 567 -23.55 28.19 -5.70
CA PRO A 567 -22.99 29.47 -5.26
C PRO A 567 -23.90 30.62 -5.68
N LYS A 568 -24.15 31.56 -4.76
CA LYS A 568 -24.95 32.77 -5.06
C LYS A 568 -24.28 33.52 -6.22
N PRO A 569 -25.03 33.98 -7.23
CA PRO A 569 -24.45 34.76 -8.31
C PRO A 569 -23.79 36.00 -7.71
N VAL A 570 -22.49 36.18 -8.00
CA VAL A 570 -21.77 37.39 -7.63
C VAL A 570 -22.47 38.54 -8.34
N GLY A 571 -23.22 39.33 -7.58
CA GLY A 571 -23.89 40.52 -8.11
C GLY A 571 -22.86 41.38 -8.82
N LYS A 572 -23.11 41.69 -10.09
CA LYS A 572 -22.36 42.72 -10.81
C LYS A 572 -22.34 43.95 -9.92
N LYS A 573 -21.17 44.32 -9.38
CA LYS A 573 -20.97 45.67 -8.85
C LYS A 573 -21.32 46.61 -10.00
N LYS A 574 -22.44 47.32 -9.85
CA LYS A 574 -22.82 48.42 -10.74
C LYS A 574 -21.90 49.60 -10.49
#